data_AF-A0A2E0SUB0-F1
#
_entry.id   AF-A0A2E0SUB0-F1
#
_cell.length_a   1.000
_cell.length_b   1.000
_cell.length_c   1.000
_cell.angle_alpha   90.00
_cell.angle_beta   90.00
_cell.angle_gamma   90.00
#
_symmetry.space_group_name_H-M   'P 1'
#
loop_
_entity.id
_entity.type
_entity.pdbx_description
1 polymer ?
#
loop_
_entity_poly.entity_id
_entity_poly.type
_entity_poly.pdbx_seq_one_letter_code
_entity_poly.pdbx_strand_id
1 'polypeptide(L)'
;MLTFVLRRTLATFLVLLAASFVVYLLTAYSGNPLADLIGSRDPNREELIAERIRELNLETPVPLRYFSWLAGVGGCFIGQCDLGQSYVTNQEVTAALAAAVPATLSLVTAATFIAIILGIAVGMVSALRQYSGFDYTITFITFVLYSLPVFWVAVLLKEWGAIRVNQFMADPAVPILGVIAFGALGGLIWQAVIGGPARRRATTFAVAGLVSGGILGILLATGWFSQPSIGIIGLVILGVGTAAIVLLAAGGLRQRPYLIAVFGTVAVLIALWYPLQFLFFSMREVVWIIPLTLLASIAIGIAFGLVFGGENRATLARWAGITGGVVGLVLILDRILLVFDEYSNKIPLSYGIIPTIGATTPNLSGDIWIDALDLIAHLILPTLALTLISFAGYTRYARASLLEVMNQDYVRTARAKGLSERVVVLRHAFRNALIPITTIVVLDFGALIGGAVITERIFGWQAMGTLFINGLTHTDVNLVMGFFLITGILVVVANILADLVYSALDPRIRVS
;
A
#
# COMPACT_ATOMS: atom_id res chain seq x y z
N MET A 1 -27.41 -4.11 14.44
CA MET A 1 -26.14 -3.52 13.94
C MET A 1 -25.60 -2.39 14.81
N LEU A 2 -26.34 -1.30 15.07
CA LEU A 2 -25.85 -0.17 15.89
C LEU A 2 -25.39 -0.61 17.29
N THR A 3 -26.17 -1.44 17.98
CA THR A 3 -25.83 -1.98 19.31
C THR A 3 -24.56 -2.84 19.31
N PHE A 4 -24.33 -3.61 18.24
CA PHE A 4 -23.13 -4.43 18.08
C PHE A 4 -21.89 -3.54 17.91
N VAL A 5 -21.95 -2.58 16.98
CA VAL A 5 -20.86 -1.62 16.75
C VAL A 5 -20.61 -0.82 18.03
N LEU A 6 -21.64 -0.29 18.69
CA LEU A 6 -21.51 0.46 19.93
C LEU A 6 -20.85 -0.36 21.05
N ARG A 7 -21.31 -1.60 21.28
CA ARG A 7 -20.73 -2.49 22.30
C ARG A 7 -19.25 -2.77 22.02
N ARG A 8 -18.91 -3.02 20.76
CA ARG A 8 -17.53 -3.32 20.36
C ARG A 8 -16.62 -2.09 20.41
N THR A 9 -17.10 -0.93 19.98
CA THR A 9 -16.38 0.33 20.08
C THR A 9 -16.14 0.69 21.54
N LEU A 10 -17.15 0.54 22.41
CA LEU A 10 -17.00 0.76 23.85
C LEU A 10 -15.99 -0.21 24.47
N ALA A 11 -16.06 -1.50 24.14
CA ALA A 11 -15.09 -2.48 24.63
C ALA A 11 -13.66 -2.14 24.17
N THR A 12 -13.49 -1.76 22.91
CA THR A 12 -12.17 -1.38 22.35
C THR A 12 -11.65 -0.09 23.01
N PHE A 13 -12.53 0.88 23.25
CA PHE A 13 -12.18 2.11 23.97
C PHE A 13 -11.73 1.81 25.41
N LEU A 14 -12.43 0.94 26.14
CA LEU A 14 -12.03 0.54 27.50
C LEU A 14 -10.68 -0.21 27.51
N VAL A 15 -10.45 -1.09 26.53
CA VAL A 15 -9.16 -1.76 26.36
C VAL A 15 -8.05 -0.75 26.07
N LEU A 16 -8.29 0.22 25.19
CA LEU A 16 -7.33 1.28 24.90
C LEU A 16 -7.04 2.14 26.12
N LEU A 17 -8.04 2.47 26.93
CA LEU A 17 -7.87 3.25 28.16
C LEU A 17 -7.03 2.48 29.21
N ALA A 18 -7.29 1.19 29.36
CA ALA A 18 -6.51 0.33 30.25
C ALA A 18 -5.07 0.16 29.73
N ALA A 19 -4.91 -0.03 28.42
CA ALA A 19 -3.61 -0.18 27.78
C ALA A 19 -2.82 1.14 27.82
N SER A 20 -3.45 2.31 27.62
CA SER A 20 -2.80 3.61 27.74
C SER A 20 -2.32 3.86 29.16
N PHE A 21 -3.09 3.47 30.18
CA PHE A 21 -2.64 3.54 31.57
C PHE A 21 -1.39 2.70 31.79
N VAL A 22 -1.41 1.43 31.35
CA VAL A 22 -0.26 0.53 31.49
C VAL A 22 0.96 1.05 30.74
N VAL A 23 0.81 1.50 29.48
CA VAL A 23 1.90 2.04 28.67
C VAL A 23 2.47 3.32 29.30
N TYR A 24 1.63 4.20 29.83
CA TYR A 24 2.07 5.40 30.55
C TYR A 24 2.94 5.03 31.74
N LEU A 25 2.47 4.10 32.60
CA LEU A 25 3.22 3.65 33.76
C LEU A 25 4.55 3.00 33.35
N LEU A 26 4.52 2.09 32.38
CA LEU A 26 5.72 1.40 31.91
C LEU A 26 6.75 2.39 31.35
N THR A 27 6.31 3.38 30.59
CA THR A 27 7.20 4.40 30.01
C THR A 27 7.75 5.33 31.09
N ALA A 28 6.91 5.76 32.03
CA ALA A 28 7.35 6.65 33.11
C ALA A 28 8.29 5.96 34.10
N TYR A 29 8.18 4.63 34.26
CA TYR A 29 9.08 3.84 35.12
C TYR A 29 10.28 3.23 34.39
N SER A 30 10.35 3.27 33.05
CA SER A 30 11.44 2.64 32.31
C SER A 30 12.77 3.39 32.41
N GLY A 31 12.75 4.68 32.76
CA GLY A 31 13.94 5.52 32.82
C GLY A 31 13.77 6.77 33.67
N ASN A 32 14.86 7.54 33.82
CA ASN A 32 14.85 8.82 34.53
C ASN A 32 14.99 9.97 33.51
N PRO A 33 13.97 10.84 33.32
CA PRO A 33 14.01 11.96 32.37
C PRO A 33 14.99 13.09 32.75
N LEU A 34 15.61 13.01 33.93
CA LEU A 34 16.63 13.93 34.42
C LEU A 34 18.07 13.39 34.26
N ALA A 35 18.24 12.18 33.71
CA ALA A 35 19.55 11.51 33.68
C ALA A 35 20.61 12.29 32.90
N ASP A 36 20.22 12.96 31.82
CA ASP A 36 21.06 13.86 31.01
C ASP A 36 21.52 15.07 31.81
N LEU A 37 20.63 15.71 32.57
CA LEU A 37 20.94 16.87 33.39
C LEU A 37 21.79 16.51 34.60
N ILE A 38 21.54 15.38 35.26
CA ILE A 38 22.34 14.91 36.39
C ILE A 38 23.80 14.70 35.99
N GLY A 39 24.04 14.20 34.77
CA GLY A 39 25.38 14.01 34.20
C GLY A 39 26.04 15.28 33.65
N SER A 40 25.30 16.38 33.50
CA SER A 40 25.83 17.64 32.96
C SER A 40 26.77 18.34 33.96
N ARG A 41 27.75 19.06 33.41
CA ARG A 41 28.71 19.92 34.15
C ARG A 41 28.36 21.41 34.06
N ASP A 42 27.21 21.74 33.49
CA ASP A 42 26.83 23.14 33.28
C ASP A 42 26.59 23.86 34.63
N PRO A 43 27.02 25.13 34.77
CA PRO A 43 26.86 25.88 36.02
C PRO A 43 25.40 26.05 36.46
N ASN A 44 24.45 26.04 35.52
CA ASN A 44 23.01 26.19 35.74
C ASN A 44 22.25 24.86 35.85
N ARG A 45 22.96 23.73 36.01
CA ARG A 45 22.36 22.38 36.07
C ARG A 45 21.19 22.29 37.06
N GLU A 46 21.33 22.84 38.26
CA GLU A 46 20.30 22.73 39.30
C GLU A 46 19.01 23.46 38.92
N GLU A 47 19.12 24.61 38.25
CA GLU A 47 17.95 25.33 37.75
C GLU A 47 17.25 24.55 36.62
N LEU A 48 18.03 23.98 35.68
CA LEU A 48 17.48 23.16 34.59
C LEU A 48 16.76 21.91 35.12
N ILE A 49 17.28 21.29 36.19
CA ILE A 49 16.62 20.16 36.85
C ILE A 49 15.31 20.60 37.49
N ALA A 50 15.31 21.73 38.21
CA ALA A 50 14.10 22.25 38.86
C ALA A 50 13.04 22.66 37.84
N GLU A 51 13.43 23.29 36.73
CA GLU A 51 12.56 23.62 35.61
C GLU A 51 11.91 22.37 35.01
N ARG A 52 12.69 21.34 34.67
CA ARG A 52 12.17 20.09 34.11
C ARG A 52 11.26 19.32 35.07
N ILE A 53 11.54 19.36 36.39
CA ILE A 53 10.65 18.80 37.42
C ILE A 53 9.28 19.49 37.40
N ARG A 54 9.26 20.82 37.28
CA ARG A 54 8.03 21.61 37.20
C ARG A 54 7.27 21.34 35.90
N GLU A 55 7.96 21.36 34.75
CA GLU A 55 7.36 21.14 33.43
C GLU A 55 6.72 19.75 33.30
N LEU A 56 7.42 18.70 33.71
CA LEU A 56 6.94 17.31 33.62
C LEU A 56 6.10 16.88 34.82
N ASN A 57 5.90 17.78 35.78
CA ASN A 57 5.20 17.56 37.04
C ASN A 57 5.70 16.30 37.79
N LEU A 58 7.03 16.14 37.89
CA LEU A 58 7.66 14.93 38.42
C LEU A 58 7.44 14.72 39.93
N GLU A 59 6.98 15.75 40.65
CA GLU A 59 6.66 15.66 42.08
C GLU A 59 5.40 14.85 42.36
N THR A 60 4.50 14.76 41.37
CA THR A 60 3.27 13.98 41.53
C THR A 60 3.50 12.50 41.24
N PRO A 61 2.90 11.58 42.03
CA PRO A 61 2.97 10.15 41.76
C PRO A 61 2.53 9.81 40.33
N VAL A 62 3.28 8.92 39.67
CA VAL A 62 3.07 8.53 38.26
C VAL A 62 1.61 8.14 37.94
N PRO A 63 0.89 7.37 38.78
CA PRO A 63 -0.51 7.06 38.49
C PRO A 63 -1.42 8.29 38.42
N LEU A 64 -1.14 9.34 39.21
CA LEU A 64 -1.92 10.57 39.19
C LEU A 64 -1.56 11.43 37.96
N ARG A 65 -0.29 11.43 37.55
CA ARG A 65 0.18 12.11 36.32
C ARG A 65 -0.51 11.59 35.05
N TYR A 66 -0.86 10.31 35.03
CA TYR A 66 -1.66 9.76 33.93
C TYR A 66 -3.01 10.46 33.80
N PHE A 67 -3.72 10.70 34.91
CA PHE A 67 -5.03 11.33 34.88
C PHE A 67 -4.96 12.81 34.50
N SER A 68 -3.88 13.52 34.84
CA SER A 68 -3.66 14.89 34.33
C SER A 68 -3.39 14.88 32.83
N TRP A 69 -2.59 13.93 32.33
CA TRP A 69 -2.38 13.77 30.89
C TRP A 69 -3.69 13.41 30.17
N LEU A 70 -4.48 12.49 30.72
CA LEU A 70 -5.78 12.09 30.18
C LEU A 70 -6.79 13.27 30.17
N ALA A 71 -6.72 14.17 31.15
CA ALA A 71 -7.53 15.39 31.14
C ALA A 71 -7.16 16.31 29.97
N GLY A 72 -5.86 16.45 29.65
CA GLY A 72 -5.38 17.16 28.46
C GLY A 72 -5.90 16.54 27.15
N VAL A 73 -5.87 15.20 27.06
CA VAL A 73 -6.51 14.46 25.96
C VAL A 73 -8.01 14.74 25.90
N GLY A 74 -8.69 14.83 27.04
CA GLY A 74 -10.11 15.19 27.13
C GLY A 74 -10.42 16.57 26.55
N GLY A 75 -9.47 17.52 26.64
CA GLY A 75 -9.56 18.83 26.01
C GLY A 75 -9.71 18.79 24.49
N CYS A 76 -9.24 17.72 23.83
CA CYS A 76 -9.41 17.53 22.39
C CYS A 76 -10.88 17.49 21.94
N PHE A 77 -11.79 17.00 22.77
CA PHE A 77 -13.22 16.95 22.43
C PHE A 77 -13.88 18.34 22.39
N ILE A 78 -13.23 19.35 22.98
CA ILE A 78 -13.71 20.72 23.11
C ILE A 78 -12.84 21.69 22.26
N GLY A 79 -11.91 21.15 21.46
CA GLY A 79 -11.00 21.92 20.60
C GLY A 79 -9.76 22.49 21.31
N GLN A 80 -9.52 22.12 22.56
CA GLN A 80 -8.33 22.50 23.35
C GLN A 80 -7.45 21.27 23.56
N CYS A 81 -6.96 20.68 22.47
CA CYS A 81 -6.06 19.52 22.54
C CYS A 81 -4.74 19.89 23.20
N ASP A 82 -4.42 19.27 24.34
CA ASP A 82 -3.10 19.34 24.94
C ASP A 82 -2.58 17.92 25.23
N LEU A 83 -1.58 17.49 24.46
CA LEU A 83 -0.89 16.20 24.62
C LEU A 83 0.44 16.35 25.38
N GLY A 84 0.72 17.54 25.89
CA GLY A 84 1.99 17.94 26.46
C GLY A 84 3.00 18.39 25.41
N GLN A 85 4.15 18.80 25.93
CA GLN A 85 5.31 19.21 25.16
C GLN A 85 6.42 18.17 25.32
N SER A 86 7.21 17.96 24.27
CA SER A 86 8.43 17.16 24.37
C SER A 86 9.53 18.02 24.98
N TYR A 87 10.13 17.55 26.08
CA TYR A 87 11.28 18.25 26.69
C TYR A 87 12.59 18.06 25.90
N VAL A 88 12.60 17.13 24.94
CA VAL A 88 13.78 16.86 24.10
C VAL A 88 13.83 17.82 22.92
N THR A 89 12.71 17.96 22.20
CA THR A 89 12.62 18.83 21.01
C THR A 89 12.08 20.22 21.32
N ASN A 90 11.56 20.45 22.54
CA ASN A 90 10.85 21.65 22.96
C ASN A 90 9.63 21.97 22.07
N GLN A 91 9.07 20.96 21.40
CA GLN A 91 7.91 21.09 20.50
C GLN A 91 6.65 20.49 21.12
N GLU A 92 5.50 21.08 20.81
CA GLU A 92 4.20 20.51 21.16
C GLU A 92 4.00 19.15 20.47
N VAL A 93 3.56 18.16 21.24
CA VAL A 93 3.36 16.80 20.72
C VAL A 93 2.26 16.77 19.65
N THR A 94 1.24 17.62 19.78
CA THR A 94 0.18 17.79 18.78
C THR A 94 0.73 18.20 17.41
N ALA A 95 1.63 19.19 17.37
CA ALA A 95 2.28 19.66 16.16
C ALA A 95 3.22 18.59 15.56
N ALA A 96 4.01 17.93 16.41
CA ALA A 96 4.90 16.84 16.00
C ALA A 96 4.11 15.68 15.36
N LEU A 97 2.99 15.28 15.97
CA LEU A 97 2.11 14.25 15.42
C LEU A 97 1.45 14.70 14.12
N ALA A 98 0.96 15.94 14.03
CA ALA A 98 0.34 16.44 12.80
C ALA A 98 1.28 16.36 11.58
N ALA A 99 2.58 16.56 11.78
CA ALA A 99 3.59 16.39 10.75
C ALA A 99 3.91 14.91 10.44
N ALA A 100 3.93 14.04 11.45
CA ALA A 100 4.39 12.66 11.34
C ALA A 100 3.31 11.65 10.89
N VAL A 101 2.03 11.90 11.23
CA VAL A 101 0.91 10.98 10.95
C VAL A 101 0.69 10.75 9.46
N PRO A 102 0.69 11.76 8.56
CA PRO A 102 0.44 11.54 7.13
C PRO A 102 1.45 10.58 6.49
N ALA A 103 2.72 10.70 6.86
CA ALA A 103 3.78 9.84 6.34
C ALA A 103 3.55 8.37 6.72
N THR A 104 3.36 8.10 8.01
CA THR A 104 3.08 6.74 8.54
C THR A 104 1.82 6.15 7.92
N LEU A 105 0.75 6.95 7.84
CA LEU A 105 -0.53 6.50 7.32
C LEU A 105 -0.43 6.19 5.83
N SER A 106 0.27 7.01 5.04
CA SER A 106 0.48 6.75 3.61
C SER A 106 1.20 5.42 3.37
N LEU A 107 2.24 5.12 4.17
CA LEU A 107 2.98 3.86 4.09
C LEU A 107 2.11 2.66 4.45
N VAL A 108 1.47 2.69 5.63
CA VAL A 108 0.68 1.56 6.11
C VAL A 108 -0.53 1.30 5.22
N THR A 109 -1.24 2.35 4.80
CA THR A 109 -2.43 2.20 3.94
C THR A 109 -2.08 1.71 2.54
N ALA A 110 -1.04 2.26 1.90
CA ALA A 110 -0.57 1.80 0.61
C ALA A 110 -0.12 0.33 0.69
N ALA A 111 0.68 -0.01 1.71
CA ALA A 111 1.20 -1.36 1.88
C ALA A 111 0.07 -2.38 2.11
N THR A 112 -0.89 -2.04 2.98
CA THR A 112 -2.07 -2.88 3.29
C THR A 112 -2.89 -3.12 2.02
N PHE A 113 -3.21 -2.06 1.28
CA PHE A 113 -4.06 -2.16 0.10
C PHE A 113 -3.42 -3.03 -1.00
N ILE A 114 -2.14 -2.81 -1.27
CA ILE A 114 -1.38 -3.61 -2.25
C ILE A 114 -1.28 -5.07 -1.79
N ALA A 115 -0.97 -5.30 -0.50
CA ALA A 115 -0.84 -6.64 0.06
C ALA A 115 -2.16 -7.42 0.04
N ILE A 116 -3.29 -6.78 0.34
CA ILE A 116 -4.62 -7.40 0.25
C ILE A 116 -4.91 -7.80 -1.19
N ILE A 117 -4.74 -6.88 -2.16
CA ILE A 117 -5.08 -7.16 -3.55
C ILE A 117 -4.21 -8.29 -4.11
N LEU A 118 -2.89 -8.16 -4.01
CA LEU A 118 -1.97 -9.14 -4.55
C LEU A 118 -2.03 -10.44 -3.77
N GLY A 119 -2.05 -10.37 -2.44
CA GLY A 119 -2.03 -11.52 -1.55
C GLY A 119 -3.28 -12.38 -1.71
N ILE A 120 -4.47 -11.78 -1.71
CA ILE A 120 -5.72 -12.50 -1.94
C ILE A 120 -5.77 -13.05 -3.36
N ALA A 121 -5.45 -12.25 -4.38
CA ALA A 121 -5.49 -12.73 -5.77
C ALA A 121 -4.59 -13.95 -5.98
N VAL A 122 -3.34 -13.88 -5.52
CA VAL A 122 -2.38 -14.98 -5.62
C VAL A 122 -2.82 -16.19 -4.79
N GLY A 123 -3.28 -15.99 -3.55
CA GLY A 123 -3.75 -17.08 -2.69
C GLY A 123 -4.95 -17.82 -3.25
N MET A 124 -5.89 -17.09 -3.85
CA MET A 124 -7.08 -17.67 -4.48
C MET A 124 -6.69 -18.48 -5.72
N VAL A 125 -5.82 -17.96 -6.58
CA VAL A 125 -5.31 -18.71 -7.75
C VAL A 125 -4.53 -19.96 -7.32
N SER A 126 -3.75 -19.86 -6.24
CA SER A 126 -3.01 -20.99 -5.66
C SER A 126 -3.96 -22.09 -5.19
N ALA A 127 -5.05 -21.74 -4.50
CA ALA A 127 -6.07 -22.69 -4.05
C ALA A 127 -6.82 -23.36 -5.21
N LEU A 128 -7.16 -22.62 -6.26
CA LEU A 128 -7.82 -23.19 -7.45
C LEU A 128 -6.91 -24.13 -8.25
N ARG A 129 -5.59 -23.96 -8.13
CA ARG A 129 -4.58 -24.80 -8.77
C ARG A 129 -3.79 -25.60 -7.74
N GLN A 130 -4.48 -26.15 -6.76
CA GLN A 130 -3.88 -26.95 -5.70
C GLN A 130 -2.98 -28.06 -6.27
N TYR A 131 -1.81 -28.26 -5.65
CA TYR A 131 -0.78 -29.24 -6.07
C TYR A 131 -0.14 -28.96 -7.44
N SER A 132 -0.36 -27.78 -8.03
CA SER A 132 0.34 -27.36 -9.24
C SER A 132 1.73 -26.78 -8.94
N GLY A 133 2.57 -26.67 -9.96
CA GLY A 133 3.87 -25.98 -9.83
C GLY A 133 3.74 -24.53 -9.36
N PHE A 134 2.67 -23.84 -9.76
CA PHE A 134 2.35 -22.50 -9.25
C PHE A 134 2.10 -22.53 -7.75
N ASP A 135 1.29 -23.47 -7.26
CA ASP A 135 0.97 -23.61 -5.83
C ASP A 135 2.23 -23.86 -4.99
N TYR A 136 3.09 -24.79 -5.41
CA TYR A 136 4.35 -25.05 -4.72
C TYR A 136 5.30 -23.84 -4.75
N THR A 137 5.41 -23.14 -5.87
CA THR A 137 6.31 -21.98 -6.01
C THR A 137 5.85 -20.82 -5.12
N ILE A 138 4.56 -20.48 -5.19
CA ILE A 138 3.98 -19.41 -4.36
C ILE A 138 4.07 -19.78 -2.89
N THR A 139 3.75 -21.02 -2.53
CA THR A 139 3.84 -21.49 -1.14
C THR A 139 5.27 -21.38 -0.61
N PHE A 140 6.28 -21.77 -1.41
CA PHE A 140 7.69 -21.61 -1.03
C PHE A 140 8.06 -20.14 -0.83
N ILE A 141 7.73 -19.26 -1.79
CA ILE A 141 8.02 -17.82 -1.71
C ILE A 141 7.34 -17.20 -0.48
N THR A 142 6.08 -17.52 -0.22
CA THR A 142 5.35 -16.97 0.93
C THR A 142 5.92 -17.49 2.24
N PHE A 143 6.36 -18.74 2.33
CA PHE A 143 7.06 -19.23 3.52
C PHE A 143 8.37 -18.50 3.78
N VAL A 144 9.18 -18.26 2.73
CA VAL A 144 10.41 -17.47 2.85
C VAL A 144 10.07 -16.07 3.35
N LEU A 145 9.18 -15.34 2.66
CA LEU A 145 8.80 -13.97 3.05
C LEU A 145 8.22 -13.89 4.47
N TYR A 146 7.38 -14.84 4.85
CA TYR A 146 6.79 -14.89 6.20
C TYR A 146 7.82 -15.14 7.30
N SER A 147 8.93 -15.80 6.98
CA SER A 147 9.99 -16.14 7.94
C SER A 147 11.04 -15.04 8.07
N LEU A 148 11.04 -14.04 7.19
CA LEU A 148 12.02 -12.96 7.18
C LEU A 148 11.56 -11.77 8.04
N PRO A 149 12.40 -11.28 8.96
CA PRO A 149 12.12 -10.05 9.68
C PRO A 149 12.02 -8.84 8.76
N VAL A 150 11.14 -7.89 9.10
CA VAL A 150 10.92 -6.65 8.30
C VAL A 150 12.19 -5.85 8.07
N PHE A 151 13.04 -5.73 9.09
CA PHE A 151 14.28 -4.98 8.96
C PHE A 151 15.22 -5.59 7.93
N TRP A 152 15.25 -6.92 7.82
CA TRP A 152 16.13 -7.62 6.89
C TRP A 152 15.68 -7.39 5.45
N VAL A 153 14.37 -7.51 5.21
CA VAL A 153 13.76 -7.19 3.90
C VAL A 153 14.01 -5.73 3.53
N ALA A 154 13.80 -4.79 4.46
CA ALA A 154 14.03 -3.37 4.22
C ALA A 154 15.50 -3.06 3.88
N VAL A 155 16.46 -3.66 4.59
CA VAL A 155 17.91 -3.48 4.31
C VAL A 155 18.28 -4.07 2.94
N LEU A 156 17.76 -5.25 2.59
CA LEU A 156 18.00 -5.82 1.26
C LEU A 156 17.38 -4.99 0.14
N LEU A 157 16.17 -4.46 0.36
CA LEU A 157 15.54 -3.55 -0.59
C LEU A 157 16.33 -2.24 -0.75
N LYS A 158 16.97 -1.75 0.32
CA LYS A 158 17.86 -0.60 0.23
C LYS A 158 19.09 -0.89 -0.63
N GLU A 159 19.75 -2.03 -0.41
CA GLU A 159 20.93 -2.45 -1.18
C GLU A 159 20.60 -2.77 -2.65
N TRP A 160 19.66 -3.68 -2.87
CA TRP A 160 19.37 -4.22 -4.20
C TRP A 160 18.31 -3.44 -4.97
N GLY A 161 17.39 -2.78 -4.27
CA GLY A 161 16.27 -2.04 -4.86
C GLY A 161 16.52 -0.55 -5.03
N ALA A 162 17.41 0.07 -4.24
CA ALA A 162 17.85 1.45 -4.46
C ALA A 162 19.30 1.51 -4.95
N ILE A 163 20.28 1.12 -4.13
CA ILE A 163 21.70 1.43 -4.40
C ILE A 163 22.15 0.84 -5.74
N ARG A 164 21.94 -0.46 -5.96
CA ARG A 164 22.32 -1.11 -7.23
C ARG A 164 21.47 -0.70 -8.42
N VAL A 165 20.18 -0.40 -8.19
CA VAL A 165 19.32 0.11 -9.26
C VAL A 165 19.77 1.50 -9.69
N ASN A 166 20.08 2.40 -8.76
CA ASN A 166 20.60 3.73 -9.06
C ASN A 166 21.93 3.67 -9.81
N GLN A 167 22.82 2.75 -9.42
CA GLN A 167 24.07 2.50 -10.17
C GLN A 167 23.79 2.04 -11.60
N PHE A 168 22.82 1.13 -11.78
CA PHE A 168 22.41 0.67 -13.10
C PHE A 168 21.72 1.78 -13.92
N MET A 169 20.90 2.62 -13.32
CA MET A 169 20.21 3.71 -14.03
C MET A 169 21.18 4.80 -14.49
N ALA A 170 22.31 4.99 -13.80
CA ALA A 170 23.37 5.91 -14.19
C ALA A 170 24.14 5.45 -15.45
N ASP A 171 24.33 4.14 -15.62
CA ASP A 171 24.91 3.52 -16.82
C ASP A 171 24.17 2.20 -17.15
N PRO A 172 23.06 2.25 -17.91
CA PRO A 172 22.21 1.10 -18.18
C PRO A 172 22.85 0.10 -19.17
N ALA A 173 23.90 -0.57 -18.74
CA ALA A 173 24.60 -1.59 -19.50
C ALA A 173 24.37 -2.98 -18.89
N VAL A 174 23.69 -3.86 -19.63
CA VAL A 174 23.57 -5.28 -19.27
C VAL A 174 24.34 -6.11 -20.29
N PRO A 175 25.29 -6.97 -19.86
CA PRO A 175 25.98 -7.87 -20.78
C PRO A 175 24.98 -8.83 -21.42
N ILE A 176 25.28 -9.32 -22.63
CA ILE A 176 24.41 -10.27 -23.37
C ILE A 176 24.05 -11.48 -22.50
N LEU A 177 25.02 -11.98 -21.71
CA LEU A 177 24.78 -13.06 -20.76
C LEU A 177 23.73 -12.70 -19.70
N GLY A 178 23.70 -11.45 -19.24
CA GLY A 178 22.70 -10.93 -18.33
C GLY A 178 21.31 -10.86 -18.97
N VAL A 179 21.22 -10.47 -20.24
CA VAL A 179 19.94 -10.48 -21.00
C VAL A 179 19.42 -11.90 -21.18
N ILE A 180 20.30 -12.86 -21.49
CA ILE A 180 19.95 -14.28 -21.59
C ILE A 180 19.51 -14.83 -20.22
N ALA A 181 20.23 -14.49 -19.15
CA ALA A 181 19.88 -14.91 -17.79
C ALA A 181 18.52 -14.33 -17.37
N PHE A 182 18.25 -13.06 -17.63
CA PHE A 182 16.95 -12.43 -17.39
C PHE A 182 15.83 -13.12 -18.18
N GLY A 183 16.09 -13.42 -19.46
CA GLY A 183 15.19 -14.21 -20.30
C GLY A 183 14.90 -15.58 -19.69
N ALA A 184 15.94 -16.33 -19.32
CA ALA A 184 15.79 -17.65 -18.70
C ALA A 184 14.99 -17.58 -17.39
N LEU A 185 15.25 -16.59 -16.54
CA LEU A 185 14.50 -16.36 -15.30
C LEU A 185 13.02 -16.05 -15.59
N GLY A 186 12.72 -15.14 -16.53
CA GLY A 186 11.36 -14.86 -16.97
C GLY A 186 10.66 -16.11 -17.52
N GLY A 187 11.39 -16.91 -18.31
CA GLY A 187 10.94 -18.21 -18.80
C GLY A 187 10.55 -19.17 -17.68
N LEU A 188 11.39 -19.31 -16.65
CA LEU A 188 11.12 -20.17 -15.47
C LEU A 188 9.87 -19.70 -14.72
N ILE A 189 9.74 -18.39 -14.49
CA ILE A 189 8.61 -17.79 -13.77
C ILE A 189 7.31 -18.07 -14.54
N TRP A 190 7.24 -17.72 -15.83
CA TRP A 190 6.04 -17.92 -16.63
C TRP A 190 5.70 -19.39 -16.85
N GLN A 191 6.70 -20.26 -16.95
CA GLN A 191 6.52 -21.71 -16.99
C GLN A 191 5.85 -22.21 -15.70
N ALA A 192 6.29 -21.74 -14.54
CA ALA A 192 5.69 -22.10 -13.25
C ALA A 192 4.25 -21.57 -13.13
N VAL A 193 3.99 -20.35 -13.58
CA VAL A 193 2.67 -19.70 -13.57
C VAL A 193 1.67 -20.39 -14.48
N ILE A 194 2.05 -20.73 -15.72
CA ILE A 194 1.12 -21.35 -16.69
C ILE A 194 0.90 -22.84 -16.40
N GLY A 195 1.96 -23.56 -16.00
CA GLY A 195 1.89 -24.99 -15.72
C GLY A 195 1.56 -25.86 -16.94
N GLY A 196 1.03 -27.06 -16.69
CA GLY A 196 0.65 -28.04 -17.72
C GLY A 196 1.68 -29.15 -17.97
N PRO A 197 1.53 -29.95 -19.06
CA PRO A 197 2.43 -31.05 -19.39
C PRO A 197 3.84 -30.55 -19.79
N ALA A 198 4.84 -31.43 -19.73
CA ALA A 198 6.24 -31.10 -19.98
C ALA A 198 6.47 -30.32 -21.28
N ARG A 199 5.78 -30.70 -22.37
CA ARG A 199 5.87 -29.98 -23.65
C ARG A 199 5.36 -28.54 -23.57
N ARG A 200 4.21 -28.31 -22.91
CA ARG A 200 3.67 -26.96 -22.71
C ARG A 200 4.58 -26.12 -21.83
N ARG A 201 5.15 -26.72 -20.78
CA ARG A 201 6.11 -26.07 -19.90
C ARG A 201 7.37 -25.63 -20.65
N ALA A 202 7.94 -26.51 -21.48
CA ALA A 202 9.09 -26.20 -22.31
C ALA A 202 8.80 -25.10 -23.35
N THR A 203 7.64 -25.16 -24.02
CA THR A 203 7.25 -24.10 -24.96
C THR A 203 7.01 -22.76 -24.25
N THR A 204 6.39 -22.78 -23.08
CA THR A 204 6.19 -21.57 -22.28
C THR A 204 7.52 -20.98 -21.85
N PHE A 205 8.46 -21.82 -21.37
CA PHE A 205 9.80 -21.39 -21.01
C PHE A 205 10.53 -20.72 -22.17
N ALA A 206 10.55 -21.38 -23.34
CA ALA A 206 11.23 -20.86 -24.52
C ALA A 206 10.61 -19.55 -25.02
N VAL A 207 9.29 -19.51 -25.17
CA VAL A 207 8.58 -18.31 -25.66
C VAL A 207 8.67 -17.17 -24.65
N ALA A 208 8.34 -17.42 -23.38
CA ALA A 208 8.38 -16.38 -22.36
C ALA A 208 9.80 -15.92 -22.08
N GLY A 209 10.80 -16.79 -22.19
CA GLY A 209 12.18 -16.41 -22.02
C GLY A 209 12.72 -15.57 -23.17
N LEU A 210 12.40 -15.93 -24.42
CA LEU A 210 12.70 -15.11 -25.58
C LEU A 210 12.00 -13.75 -25.51
N VAL A 211 10.74 -13.72 -25.11
CA VAL A 211 9.98 -12.46 -24.95
C VAL A 211 10.57 -11.61 -23.82
N SER A 212 10.89 -12.20 -22.67
CA SER A 212 11.45 -11.45 -21.52
C SER A 212 12.84 -10.89 -21.84
N GLY A 213 13.72 -11.70 -22.43
CA GLY A 213 15.05 -11.26 -22.86
C GLY A 213 14.97 -10.25 -24.01
N GLY A 214 14.07 -10.46 -24.96
CA GLY A 214 13.83 -9.54 -26.07
C GLY A 214 13.28 -8.18 -25.61
N ILE A 215 12.34 -8.16 -24.67
CA ILE A 215 11.84 -6.93 -24.05
C ILE A 215 12.98 -6.19 -23.37
N LEU A 216 13.78 -6.85 -22.53
CA LEU A 216 14.93 -6.21 -21.89
C LEU A 216 15.92 -5.67 -22.93
N GLY A 217 16.21 -6.44 -23.98
CA GLY A 217 17.07 -6.01 -25.09
C GLY A 217 16.52 -4.78 -25.81
N ILE A 218 15.21 -4.70 -26.04
CA ILE A 218 14.55 -3.52 -26.63
C ILE A 218 14.67 -2.33 -25.68
N LEU A 219 14.37 -2.50 -24.39
CA LEU A 219 14.45 -1.41 -23.40
C LEU A 219 15.87 -0.83 -23.28
N LEU A 220 16.89 -1.69 -23.36
CA LEU A 220 18.30 -1.27 -23.39
C LEU A 220 18.63 -0.55 -24.70
N ALA A 221 18.21 -1.10 -25.84
CA ALA A 221 18.50 -0.52 -27.16
C ALA A 221 17.82 0.83 -27.39
N THR A 222 16.63 1.05 -26.80
CA THR A 222 15.91 2.33 -26.91
C THR A 222 16.30 3.35 -25.83
N GLY A 223 17.21 3.01 -24.92
CA GLY A 223 17.58 3.89 -23.80
C GLY A 223 16.44 4.14 -22.81
N TRP A 224 15.49 3.20 -22.70
CA TRP A 224 14.27 3.40 -21.89
C TRP A 224 14.56 3.59 -20.40
N PHE A 225 15.64 3.00 -19.89
CA PHE A 225 16.05 3.17 -18.50
C PHE A 225 16.50 4.60 -18.17
N SER A 226 17.03 5.33 -19.16
CA SER A 226 17.42 6.73 -18.98
C SER A 226 16.23 7.68 -19.19
N GLN A 227 15.35 7.36 -20.15
CA GLN A 227 14.16 8.16 -20.48
C GLN A 227 12.91 7.27 -20.58
N PRO A 228 12.34 6.88 -19.43
CA PRO A 228 11.21 5.97 -19.42
C PRO A 228 9.96 6.64 -19.98
N SER A 229 9.24 5.91 -20.83
CA SER A 229 7.94 6.32 -21.34
C SER A 229 7.08 5.10 -21.66
N ILE A 230 5.77 5.19 -21.47
CA ILE A 230 4.82 4.17 -21.95
C ILE A 230 4.50 4.48 -23.41
N GLY A 231 4.27 5.77 -23.70
CA GLY A 231 3.92 6.28 -25.01
C GLY A 231 2.62 5.69 -25.57
N ILE A 232 2.33 6.01 -26.83
CA ILE A 232 1.12 5.53 -27.51
C ILE A 232 1.12 4.01 -27.65
N ILE A 233 2.27 3.41 -28.00
CA ILE A 233 2.36 1.95 -28.21
C ILE A 233 2.08 1.20 -26.91
N GLY A 234 2.71 1.62 -25.80
CA GLY A 234 2.46 1.02 -24.48
C GLY A 234 1.01 1.23 -24.04
N LEU A 235 0.43 2.41 -24.29
CA LEU A 235 -0.96 2.70 -23.97
C LEU A 235 -1.93 1.82 -24.76
N VAL A 236 -1.66 1.55 -26.04
CA VAL A 236 -2.45 0.61 -26.86
C VAL A 236 -2.39 -0.79 -26.25
N ILE A 237 -1.20 -1.29 -25.93
CA ILE A 237 -1.00 -2.63 -25.37
C ILE A 237 -1.73 -2.77 -24.02
N LEU A 238 -1.48 -1.83 -23.10
CA LEU A 238 -2.09 -1.83 -21.76
C LEU A 238 -3.60 -1.58 -21.81
N GLY A 239 -4.05 -0.71 -22.71
CA GLY A 239 -5.47 -0.43 -22.93
C GLY A 239 -6.22 -1.64 -23.47
N VAL A 240 -5.69 -2.32 -24.48
CA VAL A 240 -6.25 -3.57 -25.02
C VAL A 240 -6.23 -4.68 -23.98
N GLY A 241 -5.14 -4.82 -23.21
CA GLY A 241 -5.05 -5.76 -22.11
C GLY A 241 -6.11 -5.50 -21.03
N THR A 242 -6.29 -4.24 -20.64
CA THR A 242 -7.32 -3.80 -19.70
C THR A 242 -8.72 -4.13 -20.22
N ALA A 243 -9.01 -3.81 -21.48
CA ALA A 243 -10.28 -4.15 -22.11
C ALA A 243 -10.54 -5.67 -22.08
N ALA A 244 -9.55 -6.49 -22.40
CA ALA A 244 -9.68 -7.93 -22.37
C ALA A 244 -9.99 -8.46 -20.97
N ILE A 245 -9.30 -7.95 -19.94
CA ILE A 245 -9.52 -8.32 -18.53
C ILE A 245 -10.94 -7.93 -18.10
N VAL A 246 -11.36 -6.70 -18.39
CA VAL A 246 -12.69 -6.20 -18.04
C VAL A 246 -13.79 -7.00 -18.75
N LEU A 247 -13.62 -7.29 -20.04
CA LEU A 247 -14.59 -8.08 -20.81
C LEU A 247 -14.68 -9.53 -20.32
N LEU A 248 -13.56 -10.12 -19.91
CA LEU A 248 -13.52 -11.43 -19.28
C LEU A 248 -14.26 -11.44 -17.95
N ALA A 249 -14.02 -10.44 -17.10
CA ALA A 249 -14.67 -10.29 -15.80
C ALA A 249 -16.19 -10.03 -15.95
N ALA A 250 -16.58 -9.22 -16.93
CA ALA A 250 -17.97 -8.93 -17.23
C ALA A 250 -18.72 -10.09 -17.91
N GLY A 251 -18.02 -11.12 -18.39
CA GLY A 251 -18.60 -12.15 -19.26
C GLY A 251 -19.06 -11.62 -20.63
N GLY A 252 -18.56 -10.44 -21.02
CA GLY A 252 -19.00 -9.65 -22.17
C GLY A 252 -18.35 -10.03 -23.50
N LEU A 253 -17.41 -10.98 -23.53
CA LEU A 253 -16.62 -11.33 -24.73
C LEU A 253 -17.45 -11.72 -25.96
N ARG A 254 -18.66 -12.24 -25.76
CA ARG A 254 -19.57 -12.65 -26.85
C ARG A 254 -20.64 -11.61 -27.19
N GLN A 255 -20.75 -10.54 -26.39
CA GLN A 255 -21.81 -9.55 -26.51
C GLN A 255 -21.29 -8.31 -27.23
N ARG A 256 -21.83 -8.01 -28.42
CA ARG A 256 -21.40 -6.85 -29.22
C ARG A 256 -21.47 -5.52 -28.46
N PRO A 257 -22.52 -5.20 -27.68
CA PRO A 257 -22.56 -3.95 -26.89
C PRO A 257 -21.39 -3.81 -25.92
N TYR A 258 -20.99 -4.91 -25.27
CA TYR A 258 -19.86 -4.93 -24.34
C TYR A 258 -18.54 -4.62 -25.03
N LEU A 259 -18.31 -5.25 -26.18
CA LEU A 259 -17.11 -5.03 -26.97
C LEU A 259 -17.01 -3.56 -27.42
N ILE A 260 -18.10 -3.00 -27.94
CA ILE A 260 -18.13 -1.62 -28.45
C ILE A 260 -17.89 -0.61 -27.33
N ALA A 261 -18.56 -0.74 -26.19
CA ALA A 261 -18.39 0.22 -25.10
C ALA A 261 -16.98 0.17 -24.48
N VAL A 262 -16.45 -1.03 -24.22
CA VAL A 262 -15.13 -1.18 -23.59
C VAL A 262 -14.01 -0.78 -24.54
N PHE A 263 -13.95 -1.34 -25.76
CA PHE A 263 -12.92 -0.96 -26.73
C PHE A 263 -13.09 0.47 -27.25
N GLY A 264 -14.33 0.97 -27.36
CA GLY A 264 -14.60 2.37 -27.69
C GLY A 264 -14.03 3.33 -26.65
N THR A 265 -14.18 3.01 -25.36
CA THR A 265 -13.55 3.77 -24.26
C THR A 265 -12.03 3.80 -24.41
N VAL A 266 -11.41 2.64 -24.64
CA VAL A 266 -9.95 2.54 -24.85
C VAL A 266 -9.49 3.36 -26.06
N ALA A 267 -10.18 3.22 -27.19
CA ALA A 267 -9.84 3.94 -28.42
C ALA A 267 -9.90 5.46 -28.25
N VAL A 268 -10.93 5.97 -27.56
CA VAL A 268 -11.04 7.41 -27.28
C VAL A 268 -9.93 7.88 -26.36
N LEU A 269 -9.62 7.15 -25.29
CA LEU A 269 -8.53 7.55 -24.38
C LEU A 269 -7.15 7.51 -25.05
N ILE A 270 -6.93 6.57 -25.97
CA ILE A 270 -5.72 6.55 -26.81
C ILE A 270 -5.68 7.77 -27.72
N ALA A 271 -6.78 8.13 -28.38
CA ALA A 271 -6.85 9.31 -29.24
C ALA A 271 -6.65 10.62 -28.45
N LEU A 272 -7.06 10.64 -27.18
CA LEU A 272 -6.87 11.78 -26.28
C LEU A 272 -5.44 11.90 -25.72
N TRP A 273 -4.55 10.95 -25.97
CA TRP A 273 -3.18 10.98 -25.43
C TRP A 273 -2.46 12.30 -25.77
N TYR A 274 -2.39 12.67 -27.06
CA TYR A 274 -1.66 13.88 -27.47
C TYR A 274 -2.29 15.19 -26.96
N PRO A 275 -3.63 15.41 -27.07
CA PRO A 275 -4.29 16.56 -26.47
C PRO A 275 -4.09 16.66 -24.95
N LEU A 276 -4.12 15.52 -24.24
CA LEU A 276 -3.92 15.50 -22.80
C LEU A 276 -2.49 15.86 -22.41
N GLN A 277 -1.47 15.44 -23.16
CA GLN A 277 -0.10 15.86 -22.88
C GLN A 277 0.08 17.38 -22.98
N PHE A 278 -0.57 18.03 -23.95
CA PHE A 278 -0.59 19.49 -24.05
C PHE A 278 -1.31 20.15 -22.86
N LEU A 279 -2.45 19.60 -22.45
CA LEU A 279 -3.19 20.07 -21.29
C LEU A 279 -2.37 19.93 -20.00
N PHE A 280 -1.70 18.79 -19.82
CA PHE A 280 -0.84 18.52 -18.66
C PHE A 280 0.34 19.46 -18.55
N PHE A 281 0.94 19.82 -19.68
CA PHE A 281 1.99 20.83 -19.72
C PHE A 281 1.45 22.22 -19.36
N SER A 282 0.28 22.59 -19.89
CA SER A 282 -0.32 23.91 -19.64
C SER A 282 -0.82 24.08 -18.20
N MET A 283 -1.31 23.00 -17.59
CA MET A 283 -1.91 22.98 -16.24
C MET A 283 -0.98 22.36 -15.19
N ARG A 284 0.34 22.47 -15.38
CA ARG A 284 1.34 21.80 -14.52
C ARG A 284 1.39 22.27 -13.06
N GLU A 285 0.81 23.43 -12.76
CA GLU A 285 0.69 24.01 -11.41
C GLU A 285 -0.67 23.71 -10.73
N VAL A 286 -1.60 23.06 -11.43
CA VAL A 286 -2.96 22.83 -10.94
C VAL A 286 -3.08 21.46 -10.26
N VAL A 287 -3.07 21.42 -8.91
CA VAL A 287 -3.06 20.16 -8.12
C VAL A 287 -4.21 19.22 -8.49
N TRP A 288 -5.36 19.78 -8.86
CA TRP A 288 -6.55 19.02 -9.25
C TRP A 288 -6.45 18.34 -10.62
N ILE A 289 -5.39 18.55 -11.42
CA ILE A 289 -5.28 17.95 -12.76
C ILE A 289 -5.26 16.42 -12.74
N ILE A 290 -4.58 15.81 -11.77
CA ILE A 290 -4.51 14.35 -11.61
C ILE A 290 -5.91 13.77 -11.31
N PRO A 291 -6.63 14.18 -10.25
CA PRO A 291 -7.96 13.63 -9.98
C PRO A 291 -8.98 14.00 -11.07
N LEU A 292 -8.91 15.19 -11.67
CA LEU A 292 -9.82 15.57 -12.76
C LEU A 292 -9.65 14.69 -14.00
N THR A 293 -8.42 14.34 -14.37
CA THR A 293 -8.19 13.48 -15.53
C THR A 293 -8.60 12.03 -15.27
N LEU A 294 -8.42 11.54 -14.05
CA LEU A 294 -8.96 10.24 -13.65
C LEU A 294 -10.50 10.22 -13.71
N LEU A 295 -11.15 11.24 -13.14
CA LEU A 295 -12.62 11.37 -13.15
C LEU A 295 -13.16 11.53 -14.57
N ALA A 296 -12.51 12.34 -15.41
CA ALA A 296 -12.87 12.52 -16.81
C ALA A 296 -12.74 11.21 -17.59
N SER A 297 -11.68 10.43 -17.36
CA SER A 297 -11.48 9.13 -18.02
C SER A 297 -12.55 8.11 -17.61
N ILE A 298 -12.93 8.09 -16.34
CA ILE A 298 -14.06 7.28 -15.84
C ILE A 298 -15.38 7.75 -16.46
N ALA A 299 -15.61 9.06 -16.52
CA ALA A 299 -16.82 9.65 -17.09
C ALA A 299 -16.97 9.32 -18.58
N ILE A 300 -15.87 9.36 -19.35
CA ILE A 300 -15.83 8.91 -20.75
C ILE A 300 -16.28 7.44 -20.83
N GLY A 301 -15.73 6.57 -20.00
CA GLY A 301 -16.13 5.16 -19.95
C GLY A 301 -17.61 4.96 -19.61
N ILE A 302 -18.11 5.67 -18.59
CA ILE A 302 -19.53 5.65 -18.21
C ILE A 302 -20.41 6.11 -19.37
N ALA A 303 -20.04 7.22 -20.05
CA ALA A 303 -20.78 7.74 -21.19
C ALA A 303 -20.85 6.72 -22.34
N PHE A 304 -19.73 6.07 -22.68
CA PHE A 304 -19.72 4.99 -23.67
C PHE A 304 -20.66 3.84 -23.28
N GLY A 305 -20.63 3.39 -22.02
CA GLY A 305 -21.52 2.32 -21.58
C GLY A 305 -23.00 2.72 -21.53
N LEU A 306 -23.31 3.99 -21.29
CA LEU A 306 -24.69 4.51 -21.33
C LEU A 306 -25.22 4.62 -22.77
N VAL A 307 -24.39 5.11 -23.70
CA VAL A 307 -24.77 5.31 -25.11
C VAL A 307 -24.92 3.98 -25.85
N PHE A 308 -23.96 3.06 -25.67
CA PHE A 308 -23.91 1.80 -26.43
C PHE A 308 -24.48 0.59 -25.69
N GLY A 309 -24.98 0.76 -24.46
CA GLY A 309 -25.38 -0.36 -23.59
C GLY A 309 -26.79 -0.92 -23.75
N GLY A 310 -27.64 -0.31 -24.57
CA GLY A 310 -29.00 -0.78 -24.82
C GLY A 310 -29.77 -1.05 -23.52
N GLU A 311 -30.34 -2.25 -23.39
CA GLU A 311 -31.13 -2.68 -22.22
C GLU A 311 -30.31 -2.79 -20.92
N ASN A 312 -28.98 -3.02 -21.02
CA ASN A 312 -28.09 -3.21 -19.87
C ASN A 312 -27.18 -1.99 -19.60
N ARG A 313 -27.60 -0.79 -20.01
CA ARG A 313 -26.81 0.47 -19.94
C ARG A 313 -26.15 0.73 -18.58
N ALA A 314 -26.83 0.46 -17.47
CA ALA A 314 -26.27 0.70 -16.14
C ALA A 314 -25.12 -0.27 -15.78
N THR A 315 -25.25 -1.54 -16.13
CA THR A 315 -24.21 -2.55 -15.90
C THR A 315 -23.02 -2.30 -16.81
N LEU A 316 -23.27 -1.94 -18.07
CA LEU A 316 -22.21 -1.69 -19.03
C LEU A 316 -21.43 -0.40 -18.70
N ALA A 317 -22.13 0.67 -18.28
CA ALA A 317 -21.51 1.91 -17.84
C ALA A 317 -20.51 1.70 -16.69
N ARG A 318 -20.79 0.76 -15.76
CA ARG A 318 -19.85 0.42 -14.68
C ARG A 318 -18.57 -0.22 -15.22
N TRP A 319 -18.69 -1.22 -16.11
CA TRP A 319 -17.52 -1.91 -16.66
C TRP A 319 -16.69 -1.00 -17.59
N ALA A 320 -17.36 -0.22 -18.45
CA ALA A 320 -16.68 0.77 -19.29
C ALA A 320 -16.05 1.89 -18.45
N GLY A 321 -16.71 2.34 -17.37
CA GLY A 321 -16.13 3.27 -16.39
C GLY A 321 -14.89 2.73 -15.69
N ILE A 322 -14.89 1.46 -15.27
CA ILE A 322 -13.69 0.79 -14.71
C ILE A 322 -12.56 0.77 -15.75
N THR A 323 -12.87 0.45 -17.01
CA THR A 323 -11.89 0.48 -18.11
C THR A 323 -11.31 1.88 -18.28
N GLY A 324 -12.16 2.91 -18.28
CA GLY A 324 -11.75 4.30 -18.39
C GLY A 324 -10.87 4.75 -17.23
N GLY A 325 -11.19 4.34 -16.00
CA GLY A 325 -10.35 4.61 -14.84
C GLY A 325 -8.97 3.98 -14.93
N VAL A 326 -8.87 2.70 -15.30
CA VAL A 326 -7.58 2.00 -15.42
C VAL A 326 -6.73 2.60 -16.55
N VAL A 327 -7.31 2.87 -17.72
CA VAL A 327 -6.57 3.51 -18.83
C VAL A 327 -6.21 4.96 -18.50
N GLY A 328 -7.07 5.68 -17.78
CA GLY A 328 -6.78 7.01 -17.25
C GLY A 328 -5.59 7.02 -16.29
N LEU A 329 -5.47 6.01 -15.43
CA LEU A 329 -4.27 5.83 -14.59
C LEU A 329 -3.01 5.59 -15.43
N VAL A 330 -3.09 4.80 -16.50
CA VAL A 330 -1.96 4.60 -17.42
C VAL A 330 -1.55 5.92 -18.09
N LEU A 331 -2.49 6.78 -18.48
CA LEU A 331 -2.20 8.11 -19.02
C LEU A 331 -1.46 9.01 -18.02
N ILE A 332 -1.92 9.02 -16.77
CA ILE A 332 -1.29 9.78 -15.68
C ILE A 332 0.12 9.25 -15.40
N LEU A 333 0.30 7.93 -15.34
CA LEU A 333 1.60 7.29 -15.14
C LEU A 333 2.56 7.58 -16.29
N ASP A 334 2.09 7.56 -17.54
CA ASP A 334 2.90 7.95 -18.69
C ASP A 334 3.40 9.39 -18.57
N ARG A 335 2.53 10.32 -18.15
CA ARG A 335 2.93 11.72 -17.92
C ARG A 335 4.00 11.84 -16.83
N ILE A 336 3.86 11.11 -15.72
CA ILE A 336 4.86 11.08 -14.64
C ILE A 336 6.22 10.57 -15.16
N LEU A 337 6.21 9.51 -15.98
CA LEU A 337 7.43 8.96 -16.57
C LEU A 337 8.08 9.91 -17.58
N LEU A 338 7.30 10.68 -18.34
CA LEU A 338 7.84 11.66 -19.29
C LEU A 338 8.63 12.80 -18.61
N VAL A 339 8.36 13.08 -17.33
CA VAL A 339 9.07 14.12 -16.55
C VAL A 339 10.30 13.55 -15.83
N PHE A 340 10.56 12.25 -15.97
CA PHE A 340 11.66 11.56 -15.30
C PHE A 340 13.04 12.14 -15.60
N ASP A 341 13.30 12.52 -16.86
CA ASP A 341 14.59 13.12 -17.26
C ASP A 341 14.82 14.45 -16.51
N GLU A 342 13.80 15.32 -16.46
CA GLU A 342 13.86 16.58 -15.71
C GLU A 342 14.04 16.35 -14.20
N TYR A 343 13.33 15.37 -13.63
CA TYR A 343 13.48 14.98 -12.22
C TYR A 343 14.90 14.49 -11.91
N SER A 344 15.43 13.58 -12.73
CA SER A 344 16.76 12.99 -12.55
C SER A 344 17.89 14.02 -12.57
N ASN A 345 17.71 15.11 -13.32
CA ASN A 345 18.68 16.22 -13.40
C ASN A 345 18.57 17.20 -12.22
N LYS A 346 17.43 17.24 -11.51
CA LYS A 346 17.19 18.13 -10.37
C LYS A 346 17.57 17.51 -9.02
N ILE A 347 17.57 16.19 -8.92
CA ILE A 347 17.89 15.50 -7.67
C ILE A 347 19.39 15.52 -7.35
N PRO A 348 19.78 15.65 -6.07
CA PRO A 348 21.17 15.48 -5.68
C PRO A 348 21.66 14.05 -5.93
N LEU A 349 22.90 13.92 -6.40
CA LEU A 349 23.55 12.61 -6.63
C LEU A 349 23.57 11.70 -5.39
N SER A 350 23.47 12.26 -4.18
CA SER A 350 23.43 11.50 -2.92
C SER A 350 22.14 10.72 -2.70
N TYR A 351 21.01 11.18 -3.25
CA TYR A 351 19.72 10.49 -3.13
C TYR A 351 19.57 9.38 -4.17
N GLY A 352 20.06 9.63 -5.39
CA GLY A 352 19.77 8.79 -6.55
C GLY A 352 18.29 8.81 -6.92
N ILE A 353 17.95 8.22 -8.07
CA ILE A 353 16.58 8.21 -8.61
C ILE A 353 15.60 7.51 -7.67
N ILE A 354 16.04 6.42 -7.03
CA ILE A 354 15.31 5.71 -5.98
C ILE A 354 15.95 6.08 -4.64
N PRO A 355 15.31 6.95 -3.84
CA PRO A 355 15.84 7.42 -2.57
C PRO A 355 16.07 6.29 -1.58
N THR A 356 17.19 6.39 -0.86
CA THR A 356 17.51 5.47 0.24
C THR A 356 17.13 6.02 1.61
N ILE A 357 16.89 7.33 1.70
CA ILE A 357 16.57 8.05 2.93
C ILE A 357 15.53 9.16 2.70
N GLY A 358 14.76 9.49 3.74
CA GLY A 358 13.83 10.62 3.74
C GLY A 358 12.48 10.30 3.08
N ALA A 359 11.50 11.19 3.28
CA ALA A 359 10.17 11.08 2.70
C ALA A 359 9.98 11.94 1.44
N THR A 360 10.85 12.94 1.26
CA THR A 360 10.89 13.86 0.12
C THR A 360 12.32 14.33 -0.12
N THR A 361 12.61 14.79 -1.33
CA THR A 361 13.88 15.44 -1.65
C THR A 361 13.87 16.89 -1.11
N PRO A 362 14.79 17.27 -0.21
CA PRO A 362 14.85 18.64 0.31
C PRO A 362 15.16 19.65 -0.80
N ASN A 363 14.49 20.81 -0.77
CA ASN A 363 14.67 21.90 -1.74
C ASN A 363 14.41 21.52 -3.21
N LEU A 364 13.66 20.44 -3.47
CA LEU A 364 13.19 20.13 -4.81
C LEU A 364 12.15 21.17 -5.23
N SER A 365 12.45 21.94 -6.27
CA SER A 365 11.49 22.83 -6.93
C SER A 365 10.95 22.14 -8.18
N GLY A 366 9.74 21.60 -8.06
CA GLY A 366 9.06 20.85 -9.10
C GLY A 366 7.73 21.46 -9.50
N ASP A 367 7.22 21.05 -10.66
CA ASP A 367 5.79 21.08 -10.91
C ASP A 367 5.13 19.86 -10.25
N ILE A 368 3.81 19.73 -10.36
CA ILE A 368 3.07 18.63 -9.71
C ILE A 368 3.53 17.25 -10.20
N TRP A 369 4.02 17.14 -11.44
CA TRP A 369 4.46 15.86 -12.00
C TRP A 369 5.82 15.45 -11.43
N ILE A 370 6.72 16.41 -11.22
CA ILE A 370 7.99 16.21 -10.52
C ILE A 370 7.73 15.81 -9.07
N ASP A 371 6.87 16.54 -8.36
CA ASP A 371 6.55 16.26 -6.96
C ASP A 371 5.86 14.90 -6.81
N ALA A 372 4.99 14.52 -7.75
CA ALA A 372 4.37 13.20 -7.77
C ALA A 372 5.40 12.08 -8.00
N LEU A 373 6.36 12.28 -8.90
CA LEU A 373 7.44 11.32 -9.12
C LEU A 373 8.34 11.19 -7.89
N ASP A 374 8.69 12.31 -7.25
CA ASP A 374 9.48 12.32 -6.01
C ASP A 374 8.78 11.54 -4.89
N LEU A 375 7.49 11.82 -4.68
CA LEU A 375 6.68 11.12 -3.68
C LEU A 375 6.62 9.60 -3.96
N ILE A 376 6.38 9.21 -5.21
CA ILE A 376 6.34 7.79 -5.60
C ILE A 376 7.71 7.14 -5.37
N ALA A 377 8.80 7.79 -5.76
CA ALA A 377 10.15 7.27 -5.62
C ALA A 377 10.51 6.99 -4.15
N HIS A 378 10.18 7.92 -3.24
CA HIS A 378 10.39 7.74 -1.80
C HIS A 378 9.49 6.65 -1.21
N LEU A 379 8.25 6.49 -1.71
CA LEU A 379 7.30 5.51 -1.18
C LEU A 379 7.57 4.07 -1.62
N ILE A 380 8.18 3.83 -2.80
CA ILE A 380 8.28 2.49 -3.40
C ILE A 380 8.94 1.48 -2.45
N LEU A 381 10.14 1.77 -1.93
CA LEU A 381 10.89 0.78 -1.13
C LEU A 381 10.30 0.53 0.27
N PRO A 382 9.95 1.56 1.05
CA PRO A 382 9.31 1.35 2.35
C PRO A 382 7.97 0.62 2.23
N THR A 383 7.15 1.00 1.24
CA THR A 383 5.85 0.36 1.00
C THR A 383 6.05 -1.09 0.58
N LEU A 384 7.01 -1.38 -0.31
CA LEU A 384 7.32 -2.75 -0.73
C LEU A 384 7.80 -3.62 0.43
N ALA A 385 8.61 -3.08 1.34
CA ALA A 385 9.08 -3.79 2.53
C ALA A 385 7.90 -4.28 3.40
N LEU A 386 6.93 -3.39 3.66
CA LEU A 386 5.71 -3.70 4.40
C LEU A 386 4.79 -4.64 3.63
N THR A 387 4.59 -4.39 2.33
CA THR A 387 3.73 -5.21 1.46
C THR A 387 4.21 -6.65 1.39
N LEU A 388 5.51 -6.91 1.26
CA LEU A 388 6.03 -8.27 1.10
C LEU A 388 5.72 -9.19 2.29
N ILE A 389 5.67 -8.63 3.50
CA ILE A 389 5.41 -9.37 4.73
C ILE A 389 3.92 -9.69 4.85
N SER A 390 3.07 -8.68 4.68
CA SER A 390 1.62 -8.87 4.69
C SER A 390 1.14 -9.73 3.52
N PHE A 391 1.78 -9.63 2.36
CA PHE A 391 1.48 -10.43 1.17
C PHE A 391 1.53 -11.93 1.49
N ALA A 392 2.58 -12.38 2.18
CA ALA A 392 2.74 -13.78 2.55
C ALA A 392 1.60 -14.27 3.46
N GLY A 393 1.21 -13.45 4.45
CA GLY A 393 0.06 -13.70 5.31
C GLY A 393 -1.23 -13.81 4.50
N TYR A 394 -1.57 -12.80 3.72
CA TYR A 394 -2.81 -12.78 2.92
C TYR A 394 -2.88 -13.94 1.93
N THR A 395 -1.79 -14.28 1.24
CA THR A 395 -1.77 -15.44 0.33
C THR A 395 -2.07 -16.74 1.07
N ARG A 396 -1.46 -16.97 2.23
CA ARG A 396 -1.68 -18.18 3.04
C ARG A 396 -3.13 -18.28 3.52
N TYR A 397 -3.67 -17.20 4.08
CA TYR A 397 -5.03 -17.18 4.62
C TYR A 397 -6.09 -17.25 3.52
N ALA A 398 -5.90 -16.53 2.42
CA ALA A 398 -6.79 -16.59 1.25
C ALA A 398 -6.85 -18.00 0.66
N ARG A 399 -5.69 -18.66 0.54
CA ARG A 399 -5.62 -20.04 0.06
C ARG A 399 -6.37 -21.00 0.99
N ALA A 400 -6.09 -20.92 2.29
CA ALA A 400 -6.71 -21.80 3.30
C ALA A 400 -8.24 -21.63 3.33
N SER A 401 -8.71 -20.37 3.38
CA SER A 401 -10.14 -20.08 3.43
C SER A 401 -10.87 -20.52 2.16
N LEU A 402 -10.27 -20.35 0.98
CA LEU A 402 -10.89 -20.84 -0.26
C LEU A 402 -10.98 -22.36 -0.30
N LEU A 403 -9.93 -23.08 0.11
CA LEU A 403 -9.96 -24.55 0.16
C LEU A 403 -11.01 -25.08 1.13
N GLU A 404 -11.18 -24.43 2.29
CA GLU A 404 -12.24 -24.75 3.25
C GLU A 404 -13.62 -24.52 2.64
N VAL A 405 -13.85 -23.34 2.06
CA VAL A 405 -15.13 -22.97 1.45
C VAL A 405 -15.49 -23.89 0.27
N MET A 406 -14.52 -24.26 -0.56
CA MET A 406 -14.75 -25.15 -1.71
C MET A 406 -15.21 -26.55 -1.31
N ASN A 407 -14.99 -26.96 -0.05
CA ASN A 407 -15.45 -28.24 0.50
C ASN A 407 -16.84 -28.19 1.14
N GLN A 408 -17.49 -27.03 1.21
CA GLN A 408 -18.81 -26.86 1.81
C GLN A 408 -19.95 -27.41 0.95
N ASP A 409 -21.02 -27.88 1.59
CA ASP A 409 -22.15 -28.54 0.91
C ASP A 409 -22.91 -27.63 -0.06
N TYR A 410 -22.98 -26.33 0.22
CA TYR A 410 -23.61 -25.38 -0.70
C TYR A 410 -22.83 -25.20 -2.00
N VAL A 411 -21.49 -25.36 -1.96
CA VAL A 411 -20.63 -25.33 -3.16
C VAL A 411 -20.84 -26.61 -3.98
N ARG A 412 -20.90 -27.76 -3.31
CA ARG A 412 -21.25 -29.04 -3.95
C ARG A 412 -22.63 -29.00 -4.60
N THR A 413 -23.61 -28.41 -3.90
CA THR A 413 -24.97 -28.20 -4.43
C THR A 413 -24.96 -27.28 -5.65
N ALA A 414 -24.20 -26.19 -5.62
CA ALA A 414 -24.06 -25.29 -6.77
C ALA A 414 -23.48 -26.01 -8.00
N ARG A 415 -22.49 -26.90 -7.79
CA ARG A 415 -21.90 -27.73 -8.85
C ARG A 415 -22.89 -28.79 -9.35
N ALA A 416 -23.64 -29.44 -8.44
CA ALA A 416 -24.67 -30.43 -8.79
C ALA A 416 -25.83 -29.83 -9.61
N LYS A 417 -26.14 -28.53 -9.41
CA LYS A 417 -27.09 -27.77 -10.23
C LYS A 417 -26.57 -27.43 -11.64
N GLY A 418 -25.37 -27.86 -12.02
CA GLY A 418 -24.78 -27.64 -13.34
C GLY A 418 -24.21 -26.22 -13.56
N LEU A 419 -24.00 -25.43 -12.49
CA LEU A 419 -23.37 -24.12 -12.63
C LEU A 419 -21.91 -24.28 -13.06
N SER A 420 -21.46 -23.42 -13.97
CA SER A 420 -20.06 -23.42 -14.41
C SER A 420 -19.10 -23.16 -13.24
N GLU A 421 -17.90 -23.76 -13.28
CA GLU A 421 -16.91 -23.62 -12.19
C GLU A 421 -16.55 -22.16 -11.91
N ARG A 422 -16.56 -21.28 -12.93
CA ARG A 422 -16.35 -19.83 -12.74
C ARG A 422 -17.42 -19.20 -11.85
N VAL A 423 -18.68 -19.58 -12.03
CA VAL A 423 -19.79 -19.08 -11.21
C VAL A 423 -19.71 -19.67 -9.80
N VAL A 424 -19.41 -20.95 -9.68
CA VAL A 424 -19.19 -21.61 -8.38
C VAL A 424 -18.09 -20.90 -7.60
N VAL A 425 -16.94 -20.66 -8.22
CA VAL A 425 -15.80 -20.01 -7.59
C VAL A 425 -16.07 -18.54 -7.29
N LEU A 426 -16.38 -17.71 -8.29
CA LEU A 426 -16.46 -16.26 -8.11
C LEU A 426 -17.69 -15.82 -7.30
N ARG A 427 -18.83 -16.51 -7.49
CA ARG A 427 -20.10 -16.10 -6.89
C ARG A 427 -20.40 -16.80 -5.58
N HIS A 428 -20.06 -18.09 -5.47
CA HIS A 428 -20.43 -18.90 -4.30
C HIS A 428 -19.28 -19.13 -3.33
N ALA A 429 -18.04 -19.30 -3.81
CA ALA A 429 -16.90 -19.57 -2.93
C ALA A 429 -16.15 -18.29 -2.50
N PHE A 430 -15.74 -17.45 -3.46
CA PHE A 430 -14.86 -16.31 -3.22
C PHE A 430 -15.42 -15.34 -2.18
N ARG A 431 -16.67 -14.90 -2.32
CA ARG A 431 -17.30 -13.96 -1.37
C ARG A 431 -17.31 -14.49 0.06
N ASN A 432 -17.54 -15.79 0.25
CA ASN A 432 -17.56 -16.41 1.56
C ASN A 432 -16.15 -16.63 2.11
N ALA A 433 -15.15 -16.86 1.24
CA ALA A 433 -13.76 -16.96 1.64
C ALA A 433 -13.16 -15.60 2.09
N LEU A 434 -13.78 -14.47 1.74
CA LEU A 434 -13.35 -13.14 2.21
C LEU A 434 -13.78 -12.85 3.66
N ILE A 435 -14.74 -13.61 4.20
CA ILE A 435 -15.31 -13.36 5.54
C ILE A 435 -14.22 -13.46 6.62
N PRO A 436 -13.42 -14.55 6.72
CA PRO A 436 -12.35 -14.63 7.71
C PRO A 436 -11.19 -13.67 7.41
N ILE A 437 -10.94 -13.39 6.13
CA ILE A 437 -9.85 -12.49 5.71
C ILE A 437 -10.10 -11.07 6.20
N THR A 438 -11.36 -10.63 6.24
CA THR A 438 -11.74 -9.30 6.73
C THR A 438 -11.30 -9.08 8.19
N THR A 439 -11.39 -10.10 9.04
CA THR A 439 -10.90 -10.04 10.42
C THR A 439 -9.37 -9.92 10.47
N ILE A 440 -8.68 -10.64 9.59
CA ILE A 440 -7.22 -10.64 9.53
C ILE A 440 -6.69 -9.28 9.09
N VAL A 441 -7.40 -8.59 8.17
CA VAL A 441 -7.03 -7.24 7.72
C VAL A 441 -6.86 -6.27 8.90
N VAL A 442 -7.74 -6.34 9.91
CA VAL A 442 -7.66 -5.46 11.09
C VAL A 442 -6.43 -5.76 11.93
N LEU A 443 -6.18 -7.04 12.19
CA LEU A 443 -5.05 -7.48 12.99
C LEU A 443 -3.73 -7.11 12.29
N ASP A 444 -3.68 -7.31 10.98
CA ASP A 444 -2.52 -6.99 10.15
C ASP A 444 -2.28 -5.48 10.09
N PHE A 445 -3.33 -4.66 9.96
CA PHE A 445 -3.21 -3.20 9.97
C PHE A 445 -2.53 -2.69 11.26
N GLY A 446 -2.90 -3.23 12.42
CA GLY A 446 -2.24 -2.90 13.69
C GLY A 446 -0.78 -3.37 13.75
N ALA A 447 -0.50 -4.58 13.25
CA ALA A 447 0.86 -5.12 13.17
C ALA A 447 1.76 -4.31 12.20
N LEU A 448 1.19 -3.82 11.09
CA LEU A 448 1.88 -3.01 10.09
C LEU A 448 2.33 -1.66 10.65
N ILE A 449 1.58 -1.05 11.59
CA ILE A 449 2.06 0.17 12.27
C ILE A 449 3.34 -0.14 13.05
N GLY A 450 3.41 -1.28 13.73
CA GLY A 450 4.65 -1.73 14.41
C GLY A 450 5.81 -1.99 13.43
N GLY A 451 5.52 -2.61 12.28
CA GLY A 451 6.49 -2.80 11.20
C GLY A 451 6.94 -1.48 10.56
N ALA A 452 6.05 -0.49 10.47
CA ALA A 452 6.33 0.84 9.94
C ALA A 452 7.36 1.57 10.80
N VAL A 453 7.31 1.45 12.14
CA VAL A 453 8.33 2.04 13.03
C VAL A 453 9.76 1.63 12.64
N ILE A 454 9.96 0.34 12.37
CA ILE A 454 11.25 -0.20 11.97
C ILE A 454 11.63 0.25 10.55
N THR A 455 10.65 0.20 9.64
CA THR A 455 10.84 0.57 8.23
C THR A 455 11.21 2.04 8.09
N GLU A 456 10.48 2.94 8.75
CA GLU A 456 10.75 4.38 8.81
C GLU A 456 12.17 4.66 9.30
N ARG A 457 12.63 3.96 10.34
CA ARG A 457 13.99 4.12 10.85
C ARG A 457 15.06 3.72 9.83
N ILE A 458 14.86 2.63 9.09
CA ILE A 458 15.84 2.11 8.10
C ILE A 458 15.94 3.04 6.88
N PHE A 459 14.80 3.58 6.45
CA PHE A 459 14.71 4.55 5.36
C PHE A 459 14.80 6.00 5.85
N GLY A 460 15.10 6.27 7.12
CA GLY A 460 15.29 7.64 7.63
C GLY A 460 14.07 8.55 7.45
N TRP A 461 12.85 8.02 7.53
CA TRP A 461 11.61 8.80 7.47
C TRP A 461 11.35 9.49 8.82
N GLN A 462 11.07 10.79 8.78
CA GLN A 462 10.64 11.56 9.95
C GLN A 462 9.13 11.40 10.15
N ALA A 463 8.74 10.27 10.73
CA ALA A 463 7.35 9.84 10.86
C ALA A 463 7.05 9.38 12.29
N MET A 464 5.89 8.74 12.52
CA MET A 464 5.41 8.42 13.86
C MET A 464 6.37 7.48 14.61
N GLY A 465 7.01 6.55 13.90
CA GLY A 465 7.98 5.65 14.48
C GLY A 465 9.21 6.37 15.03
N THR A 466 9.67 7.42 14.35
CA THR A 466 10.80 8.24 14.84
C THR A 466 10.42 8.98 16.13
N LEU A 467 9.21 9.53 16.21
CA LEU A 467 8.70 10.14 17.46
C LEU A 467 8.62 9.12 18.60
N PHE A 468 8.12 7.92 18.33
CA PHE A 468 8.01 6.85 19.30
C PHE A 468 9.38 6.37 19.80
N ILE A 469 10.33 6.14 18.89
CA ILE A 469 11.69 5.74 19.26
C ILE A 469 12.38 6.83 20.05
N ASN A 470 12.27 8.10 19.64
CA ASN A 470 12.84 9.23 20.38
C ASN A 470 12.24 9.35 21.79
N GLY A 471 10.93 9.13 21.91
CA GLY A 471 10.25 9.10 23.19
C GLY A 471 10.73 7.97 24.09
N LEU A 472 10.90 6.76 23.55
CA LEU A 472 11.44 5.63 24.30
C LEU A 472 12.90 5.81 24.72
N THR A 473 13.76 6.35 23.84
CA THR A 473 15.19 6.49 24.16
C THR A 473 15.44 7.56 25.22
N HIS A 474 14.64 8.61 25.25
CA HIS A 474 14.79 9.70 26.22
C HIS A 474 13.91 9.51 27.46
N THR A 475 12.91 8.64 27.45
CA THR A 475 11.85 8.55 28.47
C THR A 475 10.88 9.74 28.43
N ASP A 476 10.61 10.24 27.22
CA ASP A 476 9.57 11.25 26.98
C ASP A 476 8.20 10.58 26.86
N VAL A 477 7.49 10.58 27.98
CA VAL A 477 6.16 9.97 28.10
C VAL A 477 5.16 10.64 27.16
N ASN A 478 5.23 11.97 26.96
CA ASN A 478 4.26 12.68 26.13
C ASN A 478 4.35 12.22 24.66
N LEU A 479 5.56 12.07 24.12
CA LEU A 479 5.78 11.55 22.77
C LEU A 479 5.29 10.10 22.60
N VAL A 480 5.63 9.22 23.55
CA VAL A 480 5.21 7.81 23.51
C VAL A 480 3.69 7.69 23.58
N MET A 481 3.06 8.48 24.45
CA MET A 481 1.61 8.47 24.61
C MET A 481 0.88 9.10 23.42
N GLY A 482 1.48 10.12 22.78
CA GLY A 482 1.00 10.67 21.53
C GLY A 482 0.96 9.62 20.41
N PHE A 483 2.05 8.86 20.23
CA PHE A 483 2.10 7.73 19.30
C PHE A 483 1.04 6.67 19.62
N PHE A 484 0.92 6.30 20.91
CA PHE A 484 -0.02 5.28 21.37
C PHE A 484 -1.48 5.69 21.11
N LEU A 485 -1.83 6.96 21.39
CA LEU A 485 -3.16 7.50 21.19
C LEU A 485 -3.56 7.44 19.71
N ILE A 486 -2.70 7.93 18.81
CA ILE A 486 -2.97 7.90 17.37
C ILE A 486 -3.08 6.46 16.87
N THR A 487 -2.15 5.58 17.25
CA THR A 487 -2.18 4.17 16.86
C THR A 487 -3.46 3.48 17.34
N GLY A 488 -3.87 3.73 18.58
CA GLY A 488 -5.13 3.22 19.14
C GLY A 488 -6.36 3.70 18.36
N ILE A 489 -6.43 5.00 18.04
CA ILE A 489 -7.51 5.57 17.22
C ILE A 489 -7.54 4.91 15.83
N LEU A 490 -6.39 4.77 15.17
CA LEU A 490 -6.29 4.14 13.86
C LEU A 490 -6.75 2.66 13.90
N VAL A 491 -6.41 1.92 14.95
CA VAL A 491 -6.88 0.53 15.15
C VAL A 491 -8.40 0.47 15.39
N VAL A 492 -8.97 1.41 16.13
CA VAL A 492 -10.44 1.51 16.31
C VAL A 492 -11.12 1.79 14.97
N VAL A 493 -10.60 2.74 14.20
CA VAL A 493 -11.12 3.07 12.86
C VAL A 493 -11.03 1.85 11.95
N ALA A 494 -9.89 1.15 11.93
CA ALA A 494 -9.72 -0.08 11.15
C ALA A 494 -10.71 -1.19 11.55
N ASN A 495 -10.97 -1.36 12.86
CA ASN A 495 -11.98 -2.29 13.36
C ASN A 495 -13.39 -1.94 12.85
N ILE A 496 -13.78 -0.67 12.95
CA ILE A 496 -15.10 -0.21 12.48
C ILE A 496 -15.23 -0.43 10.97
N LEU A 497 -14.20 -0.10 10.20
CA LEU A 497 -14.17 -0.33 8.76
C LEU A 497 -14.34 -1.81 8.42
N ALA A 498 -13.65 -2.70 9.13
CA ALA A 498 -13.79 -4.14 8.90
C ALA A 498 -15.18 -4.67 9.26
N ASP A 499 -15.82 -4.15 10.31
CA ASP A 499 -17.19 -4.52 10.65
C ASP A 499 -18.18 -4.09 9.58
N LEU A 500 -17.96 -2.91 8.98
CA LEU A 500 -18.73 -2.46 7.82
C LEU A 500 -18.50 -3.39 6.63
N VAL A 501 -17.26 -3.76 6.32
CA VAL A 501 -16.95 -4.71 5.24
C VAL A 501 -17.58 -6.08 5.50
N TYR A 502 -17.51 -6.58 6.73
CA TYR A 502 -18.12 -7.84 7.15
C TYR A 502 -19.64 -7.84 6.94
N SER A 503 -20.32 -6.76 7.33
CA SER A 503 -21.76 -6.58 7.11
C SER A 503 -22.17 -6.47 5.62
N ALA A 504 -21.25 -6.02 4.76
CA ALA A 504 -21.46 -5.95 3.33
C ALA A 504 -21.20 -7.32 2.66
N LEU A 505 -20.22 -8.08 3.16
CA LEU A 505 -19.85 -9.39 2.65
C LEU A 505 -20.85 -10.49 3.05
N ASP A 506 -21.31 -10.50 4.31
CA ASP A 506 -22.29 -11.48 4.79
C ASP A 506 -23.71 -10.90 4.87
N PRO A 507 -24.61 -11.23 3.93
CA PRO A 507 -25.99 -10.77 3.95
C PRO A 507 -26.83 -11.40 5.08
N ARG A 508 -26.38 -12.49 5.72
CA ARG A 508 -27.11 -13.16 6.83
C ARG A 508 -27.12 -12.32 8.11
N ILE A 509 -26.20 -11.36 8.20
CA ILE A 509 -25.99 -10.50 9.38
C ILE A 509 -26.90 -9.26 9.31
N ARG A 510 -27.62 -9.06 8.21
CA ARG A 510 -28.47 -7.88 8.00
C ARG A 510 -29.77 -7.86 8.81
N VAL A 511 -30.12 -8.90 9.57
CA VAL A 511 -31.38 -8.92 10.34
C VAL A 511 -31.22 -9.62 11.70
N SER A 512 -30.76 -8.85 12.69
CA SER A 512 -31.21 -8.93 14.10
C SER A 512 -30.84 -7.63 14.82
#